data_AF-S4RIJ4-F1
#
_entry.id   AF-S4RIJ4-F1
#
_cell.length_a   1.000
_cell.length_b   1.000
_cell.length_c   1.000
_cell.angle_alpha   90.00
_cell.angle_beta   90.00
_cell.angle_gamma   90.00
#
_symmetry.space_group_name_H-M   'P 1'
#
loop_
_entity.id
_entity.type
_entity.pdbx_description
1 polymer ?
#
loop_
_entity_poly.entity_id
_entity_poly.type
_entity_poly.pdbx_seq_one_letter_code
_entity_poly.pdbx_strand_id
1 'polypeptide(L)'
;QVERLIKERGWEFMWNERLGYILTCPSNLGTGLRAGVHVKLPHLSKDKRFSQILDNLRLQKRGTGGVDSATTGDTFDISNLDRLGKSEVELVQLVVDGVNYLIECEKKLEKGQDIRVPQPLQNSPR
;
A
#
# COMPACT_ATOMS: atom_id res chain seq x y z
N GLN A 1 0.53 21.95 -8.80
CA GLN A 1 0.12 22.80 -9.95
C GLN A 1 -1.38 23.02 -10.00
N VAL A 2 -2.22 21.98 -9.91
CA VAL A 2 -3.69 22.11 -9.91
C VAL A 2 -4.20 22.98 -8.76
N GLU A 3 -3.76 22.72 -7.53
CA GLU A 3 -4.17 23.50 -6.34
C GLU A 3 -3.92 25.01 -6.51
N ARG A 4 -2.75 25.39 -7.04
CA ARG A 4 -2.42 26.78 -7.36
C ARG A 4 -3.44 27.40 -8.31
N LEU A 5 -3.78 26.71 -9.39
CA LEU A 5 -4.68 27.22 -10.44
C LEU A 5 -6.12 27.38 -9.97
N ILE A 6 -6.61 26.49 -9.09
CA ILE A 6 -7.98 26.63 -8.54
C ILE A 6 -8.04 27.74 -7.48
N LYS A 7 -6.96 27.90 -6.71
CA LYS A 7 -6.84 28.98 -5.72
C LYS A 7 -6.81 30.36 -6.38
N GLU A 8 -6.15 30.49 -7.52
CA GLU A 8 -6.19 31.69 -8.38
C GLU A 8 -7.60 32.04 -8.85
N ARG A 9 -8.55 31.09 -8.84
CA ARG A 9 -9.96 31.29 -9.19
C ARG A 9 -10.89 31.36 -7.98
N GLY A 10 -10.35 31.41 -6.76
CA GLY A 10 -11.12 31.53 -5.52
C GLY A 10 -11.66 30.21 -4.95
N TRP A 11 -11.10 29.07 -5.35
CA TRP A 11 -11.50 27.73 -4.86
C TRP A 11 -10.37 27.06 -4.10
N GLU A 12 -10.70 26.20 -3.13
CA GLU A 12 -9.73 25.43 -2.35
C GLU A 12 -10.15 23.95 -2.23
N PHE A 13 -9.20 23.07 -1.95
CA PHE A 13 -9.50 21.69 -1.56
C PHE A 13 -9.99 21.65 -0.11
N MET A 14 -10.91 20.73 0.17
CA MET A 14 -11.39 20.51 1.53
C MET A 14 -10.32 19.78 2.35
N TRP A 15 -9.82 20.41 3.40
CA TRP A 15 -8.78 19.86 4.26
C TRP A 15 -8.91 20.39 5.70
N ASN A 16 -8.57 19.59 6.70
CA ASN A 16 -8.34 20.08 8.06
C ASN A 16 -7.26 19.27 8.79
N GLU A 17 -6.72 19.82 9.88
CA GLU A 17 -5.59 19.25 10.62
C GLU A 17 -5.86 17.85 11.17
N ARG A 18 -7.09 17.56 11.59
CA ARG A 18 -7.45 16.28 12.21
C ARG A 18 -7.67 15.17 11.18
N LEU A 19 -8.28 15.50 10.04
CA LEU A 19 -8.76 14.53 9.05
C LEU A 19 -7.97 14.53 7.75
N GLY A 20 -7.03 15.47 7.57
CA GLY A 20 -6.36 15.67 6.28
C GLY A 20 -7.35 16.09 5.19
N TYR A 21 -7.14 15.59 3.97
CA TYR A 21 -8.05 15.81 2.85
C TYR A 21 -9.40 15.13 3.09
N ILE A 22 -10.47 15.89 2.87
CA ILE A 22 -11.83 15.41 3.04
C ILE A 22 -12.33 14.80 1.74
N LEU A 23 -12.80 13.56 1.84
CA LEU A 23 -13.39 12.80 0.75
C LEU A 23 -14.72 12.20 1.22
N THR A 24 -15.59 11.83 0.27
CA THR A 24 -16.94 11.32 0.58
C THR A 24 -16.92 10.06 1.45
N CYS A 25 -15.98 9.15 1.19
CA CYS A 25 -15.88 7.89 1.93
C CYS A 25 -14.93 8.05 3.13
N PRO A 26 -15.37 7.78 4.37
CA PRO A 26 -14.52 7.91 5.55
C PRO A 26 -13.22 7.10 5.50
N SER A 27 -13.19 5.98 4.78
CA SER A 27 -11.99 5.14 4.65
C SER A 27 -10.86 5.79 3.84
N ASN A 28 -11.15 6.87 3.11
CA ASN A 28 -10.16 7.58 2.30
C ASN A 28 -9.67 8.89 2.96
N LEU A 29 -10.09 9.21 4.18
CA LEU A 29 -9.59 10.40 4.88
C LEU A 29 -8.05 10.37 5.06
N GLY A 30 -7.48 11.54 5.33
CA GLY A 30 -6.05 11.74 5.50
C GLY A 30 -5.40 12.11 4.18
N THR A 31 -4.72 11.15 3.59
CA THR A 31 -4.02 11.34 2.31
C THR A 31 -4.90 11.00 1.11
N GLY A 32 -5.94 10.18 1.29
CA GLY A 32 -6.66 9.54 0.17
C GLY A 32 -5.78 8.66 -0.72
N LEU A 33 -4.52 8.44 -0.35
CA LEU A 33 -3.49 7.92 -1.23
C LEU A 33 -3.48 6.39 -1.26
N ARG A 34 -3.44 5.86 -2.48
CA ARG A 34 -3.17 4.45 -2.74
C ARG A 34 -1.99 4.33 -3.71
N ALA A 35 -0.80 4.16 -3.18
CA ALA A 35 0.37 3.77 -3.96
C ALA A 35 0.43 2.24 -4.05
N GLY A 36 0.75 1.73 -5.24
CA GLY A 36 0.82 0.30 -5.45
C GLY A 36 1.49 -0.09 -6.75
N VAL A 37 1.69 -1.39 -6.91
CA VAL A 37 2.33 -2.01 -8.07
C VAL A 37 1.57 -3.26 -8.48
N HIS A 38 1.64 -3.60 -9.76
CA HIS A 38 1.38 -4.96 -10.22
C HIS A 38 2.68 -5.75 -10.16
N VAL A 39 2.72 -6.79 -9.34
CA VAL A 39 3.91 -7.62 -9.12
C VAL A 39 3.59 -9.10 -9.26
N LYS A 40 4.47 -9.85 -9.92
CA LYS A 40 4.33 -11.29 -10.11
C LYS A 40 5.04 -12.03 -8.97
N LEU A 41 4.30 -12.83 -8.22
CA LEU A 41 4.76 -13.53 -7.01
C LEU A 41 4.38 -15.04 -7.04
N PRO A 42 4.81 -15.82 -8.06
CA PRO A 42 4.39 -17.22 -8.25
C PRO A 42 4.80 -18.17 -7.12
N HIS A 43 5.84 -17.86 -6.36
CA HIS A 43 6.30 -18.69 -5.25
C HIS A 43 5.74 -18.17 -3.92
N LEU A 44 5.92 -16.87 -3.64
CA LEU A 44 5.49 -16.26 -2.38
C LEU A 44 3.97 -16.33 -2.19
N SER A 45 3.19 -16.23 -3.27
CA SER A 45 1.72 -16.34 -3.19
C SER A 45 1.20 -17.68 -2.68
N LYS A 46 2.01 -18.75 -2.80
CA LYS A 46 1.69 -20.11 -2.33
C LYS A 46 2.19 -20.37 -0.91
N ASP A 47 3.05 -19.49 -0.38
CA ASP A 47 3.58 -19.61 0.98
C ASP A 47 2.52 -19.19 2.01
N LYS A 48 2.31 -20.03 3.03
CA LYS A 48 1.32 -19.77 4.11
C LYS A 48 1.62 -18.49 4.89
N ARG A 49 2.86 -18.01 4.88
CA ARG A 49 3.31 -16.79 5.56
C ARG A 49 2.95 -15.51 4.82
N PHE A 50 2.52 -15.58 3.56
CA PHE A 50 2.33 -14.39 2.72
C PHE A 50 1.34 -13.38 3.31
N SER A 51 0.22 -13.84 3.88
CA SER A 51 -0.75 -12.94 4.54
C SER A 51 -0.11 -12.19 5.69
N GLN A 52 0.60 -12.90 6.58
CA GLN A 52 1.25 -12.28 7.73
C GLN A 52 2.36 -11.31 7.33
N ILE A 53 3.10 -11.61 6.25
CA ILE A 53 4.11 -10.70 5.70
C ILE A 53 3.45 -9.40 5.24
N LEU A 54 2.35 -9.47 4.48
CA LEU A 54 1.61 -8.28 4.04
C LEU A 54 1.09 -7.47 5.24
N ASP A 55 0.50 -8.14 6.22
CA ASP A 55 -0.05 -7.50 7.42
C ASP A 55 1.05 -6.74 8.20
N ASN A 56 2.21 -7.37 8.41
CA ASN A 56 3.33 -6.78 9.13
C ASN A 56 3.96 -5.61 8.37
N LEU A 57 3.96 -5.66 7.04
CA LEU A 57 4.42 -4.58 6.17
C LEU A 57 3.37 -3.50 5.92
N ARG A 58 2.16 -3.61 6.50
CA ARG A 58 1.03 -2.69 6.25
C ARG A 58 0.67 -2.58 4.76
N LEU A 59 0.75 -3.70 4.05
CA LEU A 59 0.36 -3.83 2.65
C LEU A 59 -0.93 -4.64 2.52
N GLN A 60 -1.64 -4.44 1.42
CA GLN A 60 -2.80 -5.24 1.04
C GLN A 60 -2.65 -5.73 -0.40
N LYS A 61 -3.21 -6.91 -0.67
CA LYS A 61 -3.32 -7.47 -2.02
C LYS A 61 -4.75 -7.38 -2.55
N ARG A 62 -4.90 -7.06 -3.84
CA ARG A 62 -6.16 -7.17 -4.61
C ARG A 62 -5.92 -7.96 -5.90
N GLY A 63 -7.00 -8.43 -6.52
CA GLY A 63 -6.91 -9.01 -7.86
C GLY A 63 -6.51 -7.97 -8.90
N THR A 64 -6.08 -8.44 -10.07
CA THR A 64 -5.50 -7.61 -11.15
C THR A 64 -6.48 -6.66 -11.81
N GLY A 65 -7.79 -6.85 -11.64
CA GLY A 65 -8.86 -5.97 -12.10
C GLY A 65 -9.44 -5.06 -11.02
N GLY A 66 -8.82 -4.96 -9.82
CA GLY A 66 -9.28 -4.12 -8.72
C GLY A 66 -9.96 -4.87 -7.57
N VAL A 67 -10.74 -4.12 -6.77
CA VAL A 67 -11.30 -4.51 -5.44
C VAL A 67 -11.99 -5.87 -5.44
N ASP A 68 -12.71 -6.19 -6.51
CA ASP A 68 -13.57 -7.38 -6.58
C ASP A 68 -13.17 -8.35 -7.71
N SER A 69 -11.96 -8.22 -8.25
CA SER A 69 -11.50 -9.08 -9.34
C SER A 69 -10.76 -10.30 -8.82
N ALA A 70 -10.93 -11.43 -9.51
CA ALA A 70 -10.09 -12.60 -9.28
C ALA A 70 -8.66 -12.31 -9.74
N THR A 71 -7.67 -12.83 -9.01
CA THR A 71 -6.27 -12.80 -9.43
C THR A 71 -6.13 -13.57 -10.74
N THR A 72 -5.75 -12.90 -11.83
CA THR A 72 -5.37 -13.59 -13.06
C THR A 72 -3.95 -14.13 -12.92
N GLY A 73 -3.82 -15.39 -12.53
CA GLY A 73 -2.53 -16.08 -12.39
C GLY A 73 -1.74 -15.62 -11.15
N ASP A 74 -0.44 -15.39 -11.33
CA ASP A 74 0.50 -15.10 -10.24
C ASP A 74 0.79 -13.59 -10.04
N THR A 75 0.04 -12.69 -10.69
CA THR A 75 0.22 -11.24 -10.59
C THR A 75 -0.76 -10.64 -9.59
N PHE A 76 -0.29 -9.77 -8.70
CA PHE A 76 -1.09 -9.14 -7.64
C PHE A 76 -0.99 -7.62 -7.71
N ASP A 77 -2.09 -6.94 -7.40
CA ASP A 77 -2.10 -5.51 -7.06
C ASP A 77 -1.74 -5.37 -5.58
N ILE A 78 -0.50 -4.94 -5.30
CA ILE A 78 0.01 -4.71 -3.95
C ILE A 78 0.04 -3.20 -3.68
N SER A 79 -0.58 -2.76 -2.58
CA SER A 79 -0.64 -1.34 -2.22
C SER A 79 -0.58 -1.10 -0.71
N ASN A 80 -0.32 0.14 -0.28
CA ASN A 80 -0.43 0.50 1.14
C ASN A 80 -1.83 0.19 1.68
N LEU A 81 -1.89 -0.25 2.95
CA LEU A 81 -3.13 -0.48 3.69
C LEU A 81 -3.63 0.81 4.35
N ASP A 82 -2.73 1.65 4.85
CA ASP A 82 -3.05 2.88 5.58
C ASP A 82 -3.45 4.04 4.66
N ARG A 83 -4.31 4.94 5.14
CA ARG A 83 -4.75 6.18 4.45
C ARG A 83 -4.62 7.43 5.32
N LEU A 84 -4.92 7.26 6.60
CA LEU A 84 -4.83 8.28 7.64
C LEU A 84 -3.72 7.91 8.64
N GLY A 85 -3.08 8.92 9.24
CA GLY A 85 -2.07 8.75 10.29
C GLY A 85 -0.61 8.81 9.79
N LYS A 86 -0.37 8.66 8.49
CA LYS A 86 0.93 8.83 7.83
C LYS A 86 0.81 9.85 6.69
N SER A 87 1.88 10.58 6.40
CA SER A 87 1.98 11.45 5.23
C SER A 87 2.05 10.66 3.92
N GLU A 88 1.81 11.32 2.81
CA GLU A 88 1.92 10.75 1.46
C GLU A 88 3.31 10.16 1.22
N VAL A 89 4.36 10.85 1.66
CA VAL A 89 5.75 10.40 1.49
C VAL A 89 6.03 9.14 2.31
N GLU A 90 5.60 9.10 3.57
CA GLU A 90 5.74 7.92 4.42
C GLU A 90 4.99 6.71 3.86
N LEU A 91 3.79 6.92 3.31
CA LEU A 91 3.00 5.85 2.69
C LEU A 91 3.67 5.32 1.41
N VAL A 92 4.23 6.19 0.57
CA VAL A 92 4.95 5.77 -0.64
C VAL A 92 6.23 5.02 -0.27
N GLN A 93 7.01 5.51 0.70
CA GLN A 93 8.22 4.85 1.16
C GLN A 93 7.92 3.46 1.74
N LEU A 94 6.84 3.33 2.52
CA LEU A 94 6.36 2.06 3.04
C LEU A 94 6.05 1.06 1.92
N VAL A 95 5.45 1.51 0.81
CA VAL A 95 5.22 0.66 -0.36
C VAL A 95 6.52 0.27 -1.04
N VAL A 96 7.46 1.20 -1.21
CA VAL A 96 8.78 0.92 -1.80
C VAL A 96 9.52 -0.16 -1.00
N ASP A 97 9.62 0.01 0.32
CA ASP A 97 10.33 -0.92 1.19
C ASP A 97 9.63 -2.29 1.24
N GLY A 98 8.31 -2.28 1.39
CA GLY A 98 7.52 -3.50 1.44
C GLY A 98 7.57 -4.29 0.12
N VAL A 99 7.44 -3.63 -1.03
CA VAL A 99 7.54 -4.29 -2.35
C VAL A 99 8.93 -4.86 -2.58
N ASN A 100 9.99 -4.14 -2.22
CA ASN A 100 11.36 -4.66 -2.30
C ASN A 100 11.54 -5.92 -1.45
N TYR A 101 10.98 -5.95 -0.24
CA TYR A 101 10.98 -7.13 0.62
C TYR A 101 10.25 -8.31 -0.01
N LEU A 102 9.07 -8.09 -0.60
CA LEU A 102 8.32 -9.14 -1.29
C LEU A 102 9.12 -9.72 -2.47
N ILE A 103 9.82 -8.87 -3.24
CA ILE A 103 10.69 -9.29 -4.34
C ILE A 103 11.88 -10.12 -3.82
N GLU A 104 12.46 -9.74 -2.68
CA GLU A 104 13.53 -10.52 -2.05
C GLU A 104 13.04 -11.91 -1.61
N CYS A 105 11.86 -11.97 -0.96
CA CYS A 105 11.23 -13.23 -0.58
C CYS A 105 10.97 -14.13 -1.79
N GLU A 106 10.40 -13.57 -2.86
CA GLU A 106 10.15 -14.30 -4.11
C GLU A 106 11.43 -14.91 -4.69
N LYS A 107 12.51 -14.12 -4.79
CA LYS A 107 13.81 -14.57 -5.29
C LYS A 107 14.47 -15.63 -4.41
N LYS A 108 14.23 -15.60 -3.09
CA LYS A 108 14.71 -16.65 -2.17
C LYS A 108 13.97 -17.96 -2.39
N LEU A 109 12.64 -17.90 -2.47
CA LEU A 109 11.81 -19.08 -2.69
C LEU A 109 12.07 -19.72 -4.07
N GLU A 110 12.31 -18.91 -5.11
CA GLU A 110 12.74 -19.39 -6.43
C GLU A 110 14.02 -20.23 -6.36
N LYS A 111 14.93 -19.91 -5.44
CA LYS A 111 16.19 -20.63 -5.19
C LYS A 111 16.06 -21.75 -4.14
N GLY A 112 14.85 -22.06 -3.67
CA GLY A 112 14.62 -23.03 -2.60
C GLY A 112 15.13 -22.60 -1.22
N GLN A 113 15.33 -21.30 -1.00
CA GLN A 113 15.79 -20.75 0.28
C GLN A 113 14.60 -20.32 1.14
N ASP A 114 14.77 -20.42 2.47
CA ASP A 114 13.74 -20.01 3.41
C ASP A 114 13.63 -18.47 3.53
N ILE A 115 12.43 -18.01 3.87
CA ILE A 115 12.11 -16.60 4.09
C ILE A 115 11.71 -16.36 5.55
N ARG A 116 11.73 -15.11 5.98
CA ARG A 116 11.28 -14.74 7.33
C ARG A 116 10.02 -13.90 7.24
N VAL A 117 9.27 -13.88 8.32
CA VAL A 117 8.21 -12.88 8.50
C VAL A 117 8.86 -11.65 9.12
N PRO A 118 8.74 -10.45 8.52
CA PRO A 118 9.31 -9.23 9.08
C PRO A 118 8.58 -8.89 10.39
N GLN A 119 9.22 -8.15 11.29
CA GLN A 119 8.52 -7.62 12.46
C GLN A 119 7.39 -6.68 12.02
N PRO A 120 6.26 -6.64 12.74
CA PRO A 120 5.19 -5.69 12.43
C PRO A 120 5.71 -4.26 12.49
N LEU A 121 5.42 -3.46 11.46
CA LEU A 121 5.64 -2.03 11.51
C LEU A 121 4.81 -1.45 12.65
N GLN A 122 5.48 -0.79 13.59
CA GLN A 122 4.80 -0.12 14.70
C GLN A 122 3.93 1.00 14.13
N ASN A 123 2.68 1.07 14.58
CA ASN A 123 1.91 2.29 14.42
C ASN A 123 2.55 3.33 15.33
N SER A 124 3.27 4.29 14.76
CA SER A 124 3.77 5.42 15.53
C SER A 124 2.59 6.08 16.24
N PRO A 125 2.56 6.13 17.58
CA PRO A 125 1.63 7.00 18.27
C PRO A 125 2.04 8.43 17.90
N ARG A 126 1.10 9.20 17.34
CA ARG A 126 1.24 10.66 17.37
C ARG A 126 0.90 11.14 18.76
#